data_AF-A0A6A3K1D4-F1
#
_entry.id   AF-A0A6A3K1D4-F1
#
_cell.length_a   1.000
_cell.length_b   1.000
_cell.length_c   1.000
_cell.angle_alpha   90.00
_cell.angle_beta   90.00
_cell.angle_gamma   90.00
#
_symmetry.space_group_name_H-M   'P 1'
#
loop_
_entity.id
_entity.type
_entity.pdbx_description
1 polymer ?
#
loop_
_entity_poly.entity_id
_entity_poly.type
_entity_poly.pdbx_seq_one_letter_code
_entity_poly.pdbx_strand_id
1 'polypeptide(L)'
;MEARRALTEVEASLGRDVDVETPVPFELQFELMTLPDDTLETHLRDLNAVLGVLQAQQRREIGAGGLLPLELESIRLDIGGVTMSWSLTQRLTSLLTSGLPFSLFAFSLKKPTEENYEGMREYVGRFLRTVCGQAPRDGHFVDAKQGGVKMLSVGCHDCDEWQFAALCSAIGSASVTKRLALYGVYSRSDTAEVRRWKWQWLAYALFRTSTDSSVQRALITAHHLTHEVTLTIAVAIHSNSPPATVSAEIVRDESLLNLDAWRHDTSGYFVKDTELKLLDPTQGGNGGSASILLEEDSWLHIVNDDDDDNFNVVVPGFGIARVDKFCATQVERRQHQTTDTASCGLKALNLGLGYHSGDDGGEVFADFLQLIGSRLQSLGLYAMGSYPISMASIGQACPQLTDLVIQDMELSNPSAFCLDVERSHCKLKCLRLVNAFSSNDQITRFAQTIATSSSHMAQHLTELGISGSEASCRLDETNVQTFLSMLQTNHKLTYVSLGMNVELQTLHDENFRRHHGEPLPIVKDKLPTVNKLAFLSAVRGRQQATTELDDGVLTHILGFAANCATRAVRIHYDD
;
A
#
# COMPACT_ATOMS: atom_id res chain seq x y z
N MET A 1 25.83 14.74 -14.99
CA MET A 1 27.19 15.22 -15.34
C MET A 1 27.53 16.51 -14.59
N GLU A 2 26.68 17.54 -14.60
CA GLU A 2 26.89 18.77 -13.81
C GLU A 2 26.89 18.53 -12.31
N ALA A 3 25.99 17.71 -11.78
CA ALA A 3 26.01 17.31 -10.37
C ALA A 3 27.35 16.67 -9.97
N ARG A 4 27.93 15.84 -10.85
CA ARG A 4 29.27 15.26 -10.67
C ARG A 4 30.36 16.31 -10.73
N ARG A 5 30.28 17.27 -11.65
CA ARG A 5 31.24 18.38 -11.72
C ARG A 5 31.21 19.22 -10.44
N ALA A 6 30.02 19.53 -9.94
CA ALA A 6 29.84 20.22 -8.67
C ALA A 6 30.37 19.39 -7.49
N LEU A 7 30.15 18.08 -7.49
CA LEU A 7 30.73 17.16 -6.50
C LEU A 7 32.26 17.09 -6.59
N THR A 8 32.85 17.03 -7.78
CA THR A 8 34.30 17.07 -7.97
C THR A 8 34.91 18.41 -7.55
N GLU A 9 34.20 19.51 -7.74
CA GLU A 9 34.58 20.83 -7.23
C GLU A 9 34.52 20.87 -5.69
N VAL A 10 33.52 20.24 -5.09
CA VAL A 10 33.41 20.05 -3.63
C VAL A 10 34.52 19.12 -3.10
N GLU A 11 34.82 18.00 -3.78
CA GLU A 11 35.91 17.08 -3.45
C GLU A 11 37.28 17.78 -3.49
N ALA A 12 37.52 18.60 -4.51
CA ALA A 12 38.72 19.42 -4.61
C ALA A 12 38.84 20.44 -3.46
N SER A 13 37.70 20.90 -2.92
CA SER A 13 37.66 21.86 -1.81
C SER A 13 37.84 21.23 -0.42
N LEU A 14 37.52 19.93 -0.26
CA LEU A 14 37.52 19.23 1.04
C LEU A 14 38.91 18.71 1.47
N GLY A 15 39.89 18.65 0.55
CA GLY A 15 41.25 18.15 0.85
C GLY A 15 41.31 16.63 1.07
N ARG A 16 42.51 16.05 1.00
CA ARG A 16 42.75 14.58 0.97
C ARG A 16 42.57 13.86 2.33
N ASP A 17 42.16 14.55 3.39
CA ASP A 17 42.21 14.02 4.77
C ASP A 17 40.86 13.46 5.29
N VAL A 18 39.84 13.30 4.43
CA VAL A 18 38.55 12.73 4.84
C VAL A 18 38.36 11.35 4.23
N ASP A 19 38.84 10.31 4.92
CA ASP A 19 38.44 8.93 4.65
C ASP A 19 36.96 8.76 5.03
N VAL A 20 36.05 8.96 4.06
CA VAL A 20 34.64 8.60 4.23
C VAL A 20 34.49 7.12 3.87
N GLU A 21 34.61 6.25 4.88
CA GLU A 21 34.42 4.79 4.71
C GLU A 21 32.98 4.40 4.30
N THR A 22 32.00 5.29 4.52
CA THR A 22 30.58 5.01 4.25
C THR A 22 30.10 5.68 2.97
N PRO A 23 29.58 4.93 1.98
CA PRO A 23 28.98 5.52 0.80
C PRO A 23 27.82 6.45 1.17
N VAL A 24 27.75 7.60 0.52
CA VAL A 24 26.65 8.55 0.64
C VAL A 24 25.55 8.09 -0.33
N PRO A 25 24.38 7.63 0.16
CA PRO A 25 23.28 7.22 -0.69
C PRO A 25 22.64 8.44 -1.36
N PHE A 26 22.28 8.31 -2.64
CA PHE A 26 21.49 9.32 -3.35
C PHE A 26 20.34 8.69 -4.15
N GLU A 27 19.26 9.46 -4.32
CA GLU A 27 18.09 9.11 -5.12
C GLU A 27 18.06 9.96 -6.39
N LEU A 28 17.78 9.33 -7.54
CA LEU A 28 17.53 10.04 -8.79
C LEU A 28 16.03 10.14 -9.06
N GLN A 29 15.56 11.34 -9.38
CA GLN A 29 14.16 11.60 -9.70
C GLN A 29 14.01 12.04 -11.17
N PHE A 30 13.14 11.36 -11.89
CA PHE A 30 12.81 11.63 -13.28
C PHE A 30 11.29 11.75 -13.41
N GLU A 31 10.83 12.91 -13.85
CA GLU A 31 9.43 13.18 -14.17
C GLU A 31 9.33 13.44 -15.67
N LEU A 32 8.97 12.40 -16.42
CA LEU A 32 8.84 12.41 -17.87
C LEU A 32 7.38 12.63 -18.30
N MET A 33 6.62 13.33 -17.45
CA MET A 33 5.21 13.62 -17.64
C MET A 33 4.98 14.39 -18.95
N THR A 34 3.85 14.13 -19.59
CA THR A 34 3.32 14.86 -20.76
C THR A 34 4.20 14.87 -22.02
N LEU A 35 5.24 14.05 -22.09
CA LEU A 35 6.07 13.91 -23.29
C LEU A 35 5.37 13.09 -24.38
N PRO A 36 5.54 13.45 -25.67
CA PRO A 36 5.19 12.57 -26.78
C PRO A 36 5.97 11.25 -26.73
N ASP A 37 5.37 10.15 -27.19
CA ASP A 37 5.92 8.80 -27.07
C ASP A 37 7.33 8.67 -27.70
N ASP A 38 7.60 9.31 -28.84
CA ASP A 38 8.92 9.31 -29.49
C ASP A 38 10.02 9.99 -28.64
N THR A 39 9.65 11.10 -27.99
CA THR A 39 10.54 11.85 -27.10
C THR A 39 10.79 11.06 -25.83
N LEU A 40 9.74 10.46 -25.26
CA LEU A 40 9.84 9.56 -24.10
C LEU A 40 10.79 8.39 -24.38
N GLU A 41 10.65 7.72 -25.52
CA GLU A 41 11.52 6.62 -25.92
C GLU A 41 12.99 7.03 -26.03
N THR A 42 13.25 8.24 -26.53
CA THR A 42 14.61 8.80 -26.63
C THR A 42 15.17 9.06 -25.23
N HIS A 43 14.40 9.67 -24.33
CA HIS A 43 14.83 9.88 -22.95
C HIS A 43 15.05 8.58 -22.19
N LEU A 44 14.21 7.56 -22.37
CA LEU A 44 14.39 6.26 -21.73
C LEU A 44 15.64 5.53 -22.25
N ARG A 45 15.99 5.71 -23.54
CA ARG A 45 17.24 5.19 -24.10
C ARG A 45 18.45 5.85 -23.46
N ASP A 46 18.44 7.17 -23.37
CA ASP A 46 19.54 7.94 -22.78
C ASP A 46 19.65 7.64 -21.28
N LEU A 47 18.51 7.52 -20.59
CA LEU A 47 18.45 7.13 -19.19
C LEU A 47 19.05 5.75 -18.96
N ASN A 48 18.69 4.75 -19.77
CA ASN A 48 19.29 3.41 -19.72
C ASN A 48 20.81 3.46 -19.92
N ALA A 49 21.30 4.28 -20.84
CA ALA A 49 22.74 4.45 -21.06
C ALA A 49 23.43 5.10 -19.85
N VAL A 50 22.85 6.16 -19.28
CA VAL A 50 23.38 6.83 -18.09
C VAL A 50 23.41 5.88 -16.89
N LEU A 51 22.33 5.13 -16.66
CA LEU A 51 22.24 4.19 -15.54
C LEU A 51 23.21 3.02 -15.72
N GLY A 52 23.40 2.52 -16.95
CA GLY A 52 24.41 1.52 -17.26
C GLY A 52 25.83 2.00 -16.97
N VAL A 53 26.15 3.26 -17.29
CA VAL A 53 27.44 3.87 -16.94
C VAL A 53 27.62 4.00 -15.43
N LEU A 54 26.58 4.43 -14.70
CA LEU A 54 26.61 4.56 -13.25
C LEU A 54 26.82 3.21 -12.56
N GLN A 55 26.09 2.16 -12.97
CA GLN A 55 26.27 0.80 -12.44
C GLN A 55 27.67 0.25 -12.73
N ALA A 56 28.18 0.44 -13.96
CA ALA A 56 29.52 -0.01 -14.32
C ALA A 56 30.62 0.70 -13.53
N GLN A 57 30.41 1.96 -13.17
CA GLN A 57 31.34 2.75 -12.37
C GLN A 57 31.27 2.40 -10.88
N GLN A 58 30.08 2.21 -10.31
CA GLN A 58 29.94 1.74 -8.92
C GLN A 58 30.64 0.40 -8.70
N ARG A 59 30.53 -0.53 -9.66
CA ARG A 59 31.28 -1.80 -9.62
C ARG A 59 32.81 -1.62 -9.66
N ARG A 60 33.32 -0.51 -10.20
CA ARG A 60 34.76 -0.21 -10.29
C ARG A 60 35.28 0.59 -9.09
N GLU A 61 34.48 1.52 -8.56
CA GLU A 61 34.85 2.40 -7.43
C GLU A 61 34.90 1.67 -6.08
N ILE A 62 34.22 0.52 -5.93
CA ILE A 62 34.37 -0.39 -4.77
C ILE A 62 35.85 -0.84 -4.58
N GLY A 63 36.73 -0.65 -5.57
CA GLY A 63 38.17 -0.94 -5.48
C GLY A 63 39.13 0.27 -5.56
N ALA A 64 38.64 1.51 -5.71
CA ALA A 64 39.50 2.68 -5.90
C ALA A 64 39.06 3.82 -4.98
N GLY A 65 39.81 4.05 -3.90
CA GLY A 65 39.51 5.04 -2.85
C GLY A 65 39.39 6.48 -3.37
N GLY A 66 38.18 6.85 -3.80
CA GLY A 66 37.72 8.22 -3.94
C GLY A 66 37.22 8.78 -2.60
N LEU A 67 37.37 10.08 -2.39
CA LEU A 67 37.07 10.77 -1.11
C LEU A 67 35.56 10.82 -0.78
N LEU A 68 34.67 10.61 -1.74
CA LEU A 68 33.22 10.51 -1.53
C LEU A 68 32.64 9.33 -2.33
N PRO A 69 32.45 8.15 -1.73
CA PRO A 69 31.80 7.05 -2.41
C PRO A 69 30.30 7.37 -2.56
N LEU A 70 29.81 7.63 -3.77
CA LEU A 70 28.38 7.83 -4.03
C LEU A 70 27.70 6.52 -4.43
N GLU A 71 26.70 6.12 -3.66
CA GLU A 71 25.91 4.92 -3.94
C GLU A 71 24.50 5.30 -4.38
N LEU A 72 24.04 4.70 -5.48
CA LEU A 72 22.70 4.92 -6.00
C LEU A 72 21.75 4.09 -5.14
N GLU A 73 21.01 4.76 -4.24
CA GLU A 73 20.08 4.09 -3.34
C GLU A 73 18.79 3.71 -4.05
N SER A 74 18.24 4.63 -4.84
CA SER A 74 16.97 4.43 -5.52
C SER A 74 16.75 5.36 -6.70
N ILE A 75 15.79 4.97 -7.54
CA ILE A 75 15.26 5.76 -8.65
C ILE A 75 13.77 5.99 -8.44
N ARG A 76 13.34 7.25 -8.58
CA ARG A 76 11.95 7.63 -8.80
C ARG A 76 11.76 7.95 -10.27
N LEU A 77 10.87 7.22 -10.92
CA LEU A 77 10.56 7.42 -12.32
C LEU A 77 9.05 7.52 -12.50
N ASP A 78 8.60 8.64 -13.04
CA ASP A 78 7.24 8.83 -13.54
C ASP A 78 7.29 9.02 -15.05
N ILE A 79 6.66 8.11 -15.79
CA ILE A 79 6.59 8.15 -17.26
C ILE A 79 5.25 8.70 -17.77
N GLY A 80 4.32 9.06 -16.89
CA GLY A 80 3.02 9.61 -17.27
C GLY A 80 2.14 8.65 -18.08
N GLY A 81 1.26 9.23 -18.90
CA GLY A 81 0.32 8.48 -19.74
C GLY A 81 0.99 7.94 -21.00
N VAL A 82 1.08 6.61 -21.11
CA VAL A 82 1.82 5.94 -22.18
C VAL A 82 0.91 5.13 -23.11
N THR A 83 1.18 5.24 -24.41
CA THR A 83 0.66 4.31 -25.42
C THR A 83 1.69 3.22 -25.62
N MET A 84 1.40 2.00 -25.20
CA MET A 84 2.42 0.93 -25.27
C MET A 84 2.67 0.50 -26.71
N SER A 85 3.91 0.69 -27.17
CA SER A 85 4.47 0.11 -28.38
C SER A 85 5.42 -1.05 -28.01
N TRP A 86 5.78 -1.87 -29.00
CA TRP A 86 6.81 -2.89 -28.82
C TRP A 86 8.14 -2.31 -28.35
N SER A 87 8.61 -1.24 -29.00
CA SER A 87 9.88 -0.59 -28.69
C SER A 87 9.90 0.01 -27.30
N LEU A 88 8.83 0.68 -26.89
CA LEU A 88 8.69 1.24 -25.55
C LEU A 88 8.68 0.13 -24.49
N THR A 89 7.91 -0.93 -24.73
CA THR A 89 7.82 -2.10 -23.84
C THR A 89 9.20 -2.72 -23.63
N GLN A 90 9.95 -2.97 -24.71
CA GLN A 90 11.31 -3.52 -24.63
C GLN A 90 12.26 -2.64 -23.82
N ARG A 91 12.19 -1.31 -23.99
CA ARG A 91 13.03 -0.35 -23.23
C ARG A 91 12.69 -0.34 -21.75
N LEU A 92 11.40 -0.34 -21.41
CA LEU A 92 10.93 -0.35 -20.03
C LEU A 92 11.24 -1.68 -19.36
N THR A 93 11.02 -2.81 -20.05
CA THR A 93 11.41 -4.14 -19.57
C THR A 93 12.91 -4.21 -19.33
N SER A 94 13.74 -3.74 -20.26
CA SER A 94 15.20 -3.69 -20.07
C SER A 94 15.60 -2.83 -18.86
N LEU A 95 14.91 -1.72 -18.62
CA LEU A 95 15.17 -0.84 -17.49
C LEU A 95 14.79 -1.51 -16.16
N LEU A 96 13.60 -2.10 -16.08
CA LEU A 96 13.08 -2.76 -14.88
C LEU A 96 13.86 -4.04 -14.53
N THR A 97 14.40 -4.74 -15.53
CA THR A 97 15.18 -5.97 -15.35
C THR A 97 16.68 -5.73 -15.21
N SER A 98 17.13 -4.48 -15.28
CA SER A 98 18.54 -4.12 -15.12
C SER A 98 19.11 -4.43 -13.72
N GLY A 99 18.24 -4.66 -12.73
CA GLY A 99 18.62 -4.84 -11.32
C GLY A 99 18.80 -3.52 -10.58
N LEU A 100 18.22 -2.43 -11.07
CA LEU A 100 18.20 -1.14 -10.39
C LEU A 100 17.13 -1.10 -9.29
N PRO A 101 17.38 -0.39 -8.17
CA PRO A 101 16.38 -0.16 -7.14
C PRO A 101 15.45 0.99 -7.54
N PHE A 102 14.14 0.73 -7.63
CA PHE A 102 13.13 1.76 -7.83
C PHE A 102 12.37 2.01 -6.52
N SER A 103 12.47 3.23 -5.97
CA SER A 103 11.66 3.62 -4.82
C SER A 103 10.22 3.93 -5.24
N LEU A 104 10.04 4.47 -6.44
CA LEU A 104 8.76 4.76 -7.08
C LEU A 104 8.85 4.50 -8.59
N PHE A 105 7.88 3.76 -9.13
CA PHE A 105 7.62 3.71 -10.56
C PHE A 105 6.16 4.09 -10.81
N ALA A 106 5.95 5.15 -11.60
CA ALA A 106 4.63 5.71 -11.87
C ALA A 106 4.33 5.74 -13.38
N PHE A 107 3.10 5.36 -13.75
CA PHE A 107 2.61 5.41 -15.13
C PHE A 107 1.08 5.48 -15.18
N SER A 108 0.52 5.80 -16.34
CA SER A 108 -0.90 5.63 -16.65
C SER A 108 -1.05 4.93 -18.00
N LEU A 109 -1.97 3.98 -18.11
CA LEU A 109 -2.26 3.31 -19.38
C LEU A 109 -3.29 4.13 -20.14
N LYS A 110 -2.97 4.48 -21.40
CA LYS A 110 -3.93 5.09 -22.32
C LYS A 110 -4.79 4.03 -22.97
N LYS A 111 -6.05 4.38 -23.25
CA LYS A 111 -6.98 3.52 -23.97
C LYS A 111 -6.43 3.16 -25.35
N PRO A 112 -6.44 1.87 -25.75
CA PRO A 112 -6.06 1.46 -27.11
C PRO A 112 -7.00 2.03 -28.18
N THR A 113 -6.45 2.27 -29.36
CA THR A 113 -7.23 2.45 -30.60
C THR A 113 -7.60 1.08 -31.17
N GLU A 114 -8.76 0.98 -31.85
CA GLU A 114 -9.23 -0.30 -32.42
C GLU A 114 -8.18 -0.96 -33.34
N GLU A 115 -7.47 -0.18 -34.14
CA GLU A 115 -6.44 -0.66 -35.08
C GLU A 115 -5.22 -1.32 -34.39
N ASN A 116 -4.93 -0.95 -33.14
CA ASN A 116 -3.74 -1.42 -32.42
C ASN A 116 -4.07 -2.35 -31.24
N TYR A 117 -5.35 -2.69 -31.07
CA TYR A 117 -5.85 -3.37 -29.87
C TYR A 117 -5.12 -4.69 -29.60
N GLU A 118 -5.05 -5.59 -30.60
CA GLU A 118 -4.46 -6.92 -30.44
C GLU A 118 -2.96 -6.87 -30.07
N GLY A 119 -2.16 -6.09 -30.81
CA GLY A 119 -0.73 -5.93 -30.51
C GLY A 119 -0.49 -5.27 -29.16
N MET A 120 -1.33 -4.29 -28.79
CA MET A 120 -1.23 -3.64 -27.49
C MET A 120 -1.49 -4.60 -26.33
N ARG A 121 -2.33 -5.64 -26.52
CA ARG A 121 -2.56 -6.64 -25.48
C ARG A 121 -1.28 -7.37 -25.07
N GLU A 122 -0.49 -7.75 -26.06
CA GLU A 122 0.81 -8.39 -25.83
C GLU A 122 1.79 -7.45 -25.11
N TYR A 123 1.89 -6.22 -25.59
CA TYR A 123 2.85 -5.22 -25.09
C TYR A 123 2.56 -4.80 -23.65
N VAL A 124 1.32 -4.40 -23.37
CA VAL A 124 0.88 -4.01 -22.02
C VAL A 124 1.00 -5.20 -21.08
N GLY A 125 0.63 -6.41 -21.49
CA GLY A 125 0.68 -7.56 -20.59
C GLY A 125 2.08 -7.97 -20.19
N ARG A 126 3.03 -7.97 -21.14
CA ARG A 126 4.46 -8.18 -20.84
C ARG A 126 5.01 -7.10 -19.93
N PHE A 127 4.67 -5.85 -20.17
CA PHE A 127 5.10 -4.74 -19.34
C PHE A 127 4.57 -4.89 -17.89
N LEU A 128 3.27 -5.15 -17.72
CA LEU A 128 2.64 -5.30 -16.39
C LEU A 128 3.21 -6.50 -15.62
N ARG A 129 3.46 -7.62 -16.31
CA ARG A 129 4.14 -8.76 -15.72
C ARG A 129 5.55 -8.39 -15.24
N THR A 130 6.29 -7.62 -16.04
CA THR A 130 7.65 -7.19 -15.70
C THR A 130 7.68 -6.21 -14.52
N VAL A 131 6.74 -5.26 -14.44
CA VAL A 131 6.75 -4.23 -13.39
C VAL A 131 6.27 -4.78 -12.03
N CYS A 132 5.36 -5.76 -12.04
CA CYS A 132 4.82 -6.39 -10.84
C CYS A 132 5.63 -7.62 -10.38
N GLY A 133 6.28 -8.33 -11.30
CA GLY A 133 7.11 -9.50 -11.03
C GLY A 133 8.61 -9.23 -11.10
N GLN A 134 9.43 -10.25 -10.85
CA GLN A 134 10.82 -10.26 -11.31
C GLN A 134 10.87 -11.02 -12.63
N ALA A 135 11.53 -10.45 -13.64
CA ALA A 135 11.92 -11.26 -14.77
C ALA A 135 12.98 -12.27 -14.31
N PRO A 136 12.89 -13.53 -14.74
CA PRO A 136 13.91 -14.52 -14.45
C PRO A 136 15.20 -14.12 -15.14
N ARG A 137 16.28 -14.08 -14.36
CA ARG A 137 17.65 -14.15 -14.88
C ARG A 137 18.18 -15.53 -14.56
N ASP A 138 18.34 -16.35 -15.60
CA ASP A 138 19.20 -17.54 -15.66
C ASP A 138 19.31 -18.34 -14.34
N GLY A 139 18.22 -18.95 -13.90
CA GLY A 139 18.23 -20.04 -12.91
C GLY A 139 18.78 -19.70 -11.51
N HIS A 140 19.10 -18.44 -11.24
CA HIS A 140 19.57 -17.98 -9.95
C HIS A 140 18.66 -16.86 -9.45
N PHE A 141 17.84 -17.19 -8.45
CA PHE A 141 17.24 -16.20 -7.58
C PHE A 141 18.37 -15.42 -6.91
N VAL A 142 18.79 -14.31 -7.52
CA VAL A 142 19.63 -13.32 -6.84
C VAL A 142 18.81 -12.85 -5.65
N ASP A 143 19.41 -12.90 -4.47
CA ASP A 143 18.82 -12.50 -3.20
C ASP A 143 18.01 -11.20 -3.42
N ALA A 144 16.72 -11.22 -3.03
CA ALA A 144 15.70 -10.19 -3.32
C ALA A 144 15.99 -8.79 -2.74
N LYS A 145 17.24 -8.52 -2.38
CA LYS A 145 17.71 -7.35 -1.66
C LYS A 145 18.18 -6.21 -2.56
N GLN A 146 18.37 -6.40 -3.87
CA GLN A 146 19.04 -5.37 -4.70
C GLN A 146 18.31 -4.88 -5.96
N GLY A 147 17.10 -5.34 -6.28
CA GLY A 147 16.37 -4.82 -7.46
C GLY A 147 14.87 -5.02 -7.41
N GLY A 148 14.12 -4.06 -7.97
CA GLY A 148 12.65 -4.10 -8.07
C GLY A 148 11.97 -2.77 -7.72
N VAL A 149 10.65 -2.73 -7.94
CA VAL A 149 9.81 -1.55 -7.68
C VAL A 149 9.23 -1.62 -6.28
N LYS A 150 9.66 -0.73 -5.38
CA LYS A 150 9.15 -0.67 -4.00
C LYS A 150 7.73 -0.12 -3.92
N MET A 151 7.45 0.95 -4.69
CA MET A 151 6.15 1.58 -4.80
C MET A 151 5.73 1.70 -6.26
N LEU A 152 4.58 1.11 -6.59
CA LEU A 152 3.95 1.20 -7.90
C LEU A 152 2.79 2.20 -7.82
N SER A 153 2.80 3.19 -8.71
CA SER A 153 1.73 4.20 -8.81
C SER A 153 1.10 4.14 -10.19
N VAL A 154 -0.18 3.79 -10.28
CA VAL A 154 -0.86 3.62 -11.57
C VAL A 154 -2.06 4.55 -11.65
N GLY A 155 -2.09 5.38 -12.69
CA GLY A 155 -3.27 6.14 -13.08
C GLY A 155 -4.15 5.33 -14.02
N CYS A 156 -5.41 5.12 -13.63
CA CYS A 156 -6.38 4.25 -14.31
C CYS A 156 -7.52 5.01 -15.00
N HIS A 157 -7.39 6.34 -15.17
CA HIS A 157 -8.44 7.20 -15.73
C HIS A 157 -8.87 6.80 -17.15
N ASP A 158 -7.92 6.36 -17.97
CA ASP A 158 -8.14 5.92 -19.36
C ASP A 158 -8.01 4.40 -19.53
N CYS A 159 -7.94 3.63 -18.45
CA CYS A 159 -7.86 2.17 -18.54
C CYS A 159 -9.19 1.59 -19.03
N ASP A 160 -9.14 0.80 -20.10
CA ASP A 160 -10.27 -0.05 -20.46
C ASP A 160 -10.42 -1.25 -19.52
N GLU A 161 -11.50 -2.00 -19.69
CA GLU A 161 -11.81 -3.17 -18.87
C GLU A 161 -10.70 -4.23 -18.98
N TRP A 162 -10.21 -4.50 -20.19
CA TRP A 162 -9.14 -5.50 -20.35
C TRP A 162 -7.85 -5.08 -19.65
N GLN A 163 -7.37 -3.85 -19.84
CA GLN A 163 -6.19 -3.29 -19.19
C GLN A 163 -6.32 -3.34 -17.68
N PHE A 164 -7.53 -3.10 -17.15
CA PHE A 164 -7.79 -3.17 -15.72
C PHE A 164 -7.70 -4.61 -15.17
N ALA A 165 -8.26 -5.60 -15.89
CA ALA A 165 -8.11 -7.02 -15.53
C ALA A 165 -6.64 -7.48 -15.62
N ALA A 166 -5.95 -7.07 -16.68
CA ALA A 166 -4.52 -7.27 -16.88
C ALA A 166 -3.69 -6.71 -15.70
N LEU A 167 -3.98 -5.48 -15.27
CA LEU A 167 -3.34 -4.86 -14.11
C LEU A 167 -3.62 -5.63 -12.82
N CYS A 168 -4.89 -5.96 -12.54
CA CYS A 168 -5.27 -6.67 -11.32
C CYS A 168 -4.68 -8.08 -11.25
N SER A 169 -4.65 -8.81 -12.37
CA SER A 169 -4.00 -10.14 -12.46
C SER A 169 -2.50 -10.07 -12.19
N ALA A 170 -1.81 -9.01 -12.68
CA ALA A 170 -0.40 -8.78 -12.38
C ALA A 170 -0.17 -8.44 -10.89
N ILE A 171 -1.01 -7.57 -10.31
CA ILE A 171 -0.93 -7.19 -8.89
C ILE A 171 -1.17 -8.40 -7.97
N GLY A 172 -2.14 -9.25 -8.31
CA GLY A 172 -2.44 -10.47 -7.56
C GLY A 172 -1.25 -11.44 -7.49
N SER A 173 -0.33 -11.36 -8.44
CA SER A 173 0.88 -12.18 -8.53
C SER A 173 2.18 -11.37 -8.32
N ALA A 174 2.07 -10.16 -7.79
CA ALA A 174 3.23 -9.29 -7.61
C ALA A 174 4.20 -9.88 -6.58
N SER A 175 5.50 -9.83 -6.87
CA SER A 175 6.54 -10.39 -5.98
C SER A 175 7.54 -9.36 -5.44
N VAL A 176 7.66 -8.20 -6.11
CA VAL A 176 8.58 -7.13 -5.71
C VAL A 176 7.87 -5.94 -5.08
N THR A 177 6.65 -5.66 -5.52
CA THR A 177 5.91 -4.45 -5.14
C THR A 177 5.34 -4.58 -3.74
N LYS A 178 5.76 -3.69 -2.83
CA LYS A 178 5.26 -3.66 -1.45
C LYS A 178 4.19 -2.59 -1.21
N ARG A 179 4.24 -1.50 -1.98
CA ARG A 179 3.31 -0.38 -1.90
C ARG A 179 2.65 -0.14 -3.25
N LEU A 180 1.34 0.00 -3.25
CA LEU A 180 0.54 0.24 -4.45
C LEU A 180 -0.27 1.53 -4.26
N ALA A 181 -0.35 2.34 -5.30
CA ALA A 181 -1.28 3.46 -5.39
C ALA A 181 -2.03 3.37 -6.72
N LEU A 182 -3.36 3.28 -6.66
CA LEU A 182 -4.25 3.25 -7.81
C LEU A 182 -5.13 4.50 -7.79
N TYR A 183 -4.99 5.31 -8.83
CA TYR A 183 -5.71 6.57 -9.00
C TYR A 183 -6.69 6.48 -10.16
N GLY A 184 -7.85 7.14 -10.06
CA GLY A 184 -8.81 7.23 -11.16
C GLY A 184 -9.34 5.87 -11.61
N VAL A 185 -9.45 4.90 -10.71
CA VAL A 185 -9.94 3.54 -11.01
C VAL A 185 -11.34 3.56 -11.63
N TYR A 186 -12.18 4.50 -11.20
CA TYR A 186 -13.56 4.62 -11.62
C TYR A 186 -13.76 5.90 -12.41
N SER A 187 -14.27 5.76 -13.64
CA SER A 187 -14.69 6.91 -14.44
C SER A 187 -16.12 7.31 -14.10
N ARG A 188 -16.45 8.59 -14.29
CA ARG A 188 -17.84 9.08 -14.18
C ARG A 188 -18.77 8.43 -15.21
N SER A 189 -18.22 7.92 -16.30
CA SER A 189 -18.97 7.22 -17.35
C SER A 189 -19.18 5.73 -17.07
N ASP A 190 -18.56 5.16 -16.01
CA ASP A 190 -18.69 3.73 -15.71
C ASP A 190 -20.15 3.40 -15.39
N THR A 191 -20.66 2.29 -15.93
CA THR A 191 -21.96 1.74 -15.54
C THR A 191 -21.87 1.05 -14.17
N ALA A 192 -23.01 0.77 -13.52
CA ALA A 192 -23.01 0.03 -12.26
C ALA A 192 -22.33 -1.35 -12.37
N GLU A 193 -22.51 -2.03 -13.51
CA GLU A 193 -21.90 -3.32 -13.83
C GLU A 193 -20.38 -3.23 -13.93
N VAL A 194 -19.85 -2.24 -14.66
CA VAL A 194 -18.39 -2.03 -14.76
C VAL A 194 -17.79 -1.73 -13.40
N ARG A 195 -18.46 -0.91 -12.58
CA ARG A 195 -17.97 -0.61 -11.22
C ARG A 195 -17.91 -1.85 -10.34
N ARG A 196 -18.95 -2.67 -10.38
CA ARG A 196 -19.02 -3.94 -9.66
C ARG A 196 -17.91 -4.89 -10.11
N TRP A 197 -17.73 -5.02 -11.41
CA TRP A 197 -16.69 -5.86 -12.03
C TRP A 197 -15.28 -5.40 -11.63
N LYS A 198 -15.00 -4.09 -11.64
CA LYS A 198 -13.70 -3.53 -11.18
C LYS A 198 -13.45 -3.85 -9.70
N TRP A 199 -14.47 -3.74 -8.84
CA TRP A 199 -14.36 -4.09 -7.43
C TRP A 199 -14.03 -5.58 -7.20
N GLN A 200 -14.63 -6.48 -7.97
CA GLN A 200 -14.31 -7.91 -7.86
C GLN A 200 -12.87 -8.22 -8.30
N TRP A 201 -12.37 -7.54 -9.34
CA TRP A 201 -10.96 -7.65 -9.74
C TRP A 201 -9.99 -7.12 -8.70
N LEU A 202 -10.31 -6.00 -8.05
CA LEU A 202 -9.53 -5.50 -6.91
C LEU A 202 -9.57 -6.47 -5.74
N ALA A 203 -10.72 -7.08 -5.47
CA ALA A 203 -10.88 -8.06 -4.41
C ALA A 203 -10.02 -9.30 -4.66
N TYR A 204 -10.03 -9.81 -5.89
CA TYR A 204 -9.12 -10.88 -6.31
C TYR A 204 -7.65 -10.49 -6.13
N ALA A 205 -7.26 -9.30 -6.57
CA ALA A 205 -5.87 -8.86 -6.54
C ALA A 205 -5.32 -8.63 -5.12
N LEU A 206 -6.13 -8.06 -4.22
CA LEU A 206 -5.65 -7.51 -2.94
C LEU A 206 -6.25 -8.15 -1.68
N PHE A 207 -7.49 -8.66 -1.76
CA PHE A 207 -8.26 -9.02 -0.56
C PHE A 207 -8.50 -10.53 -0.39
N ARG A 208 -8.08 -11.34 -1.36
CA ARG A 208 -8.22 -12.80 -1.28
C ARG A 208 -7.47 -13.41 -0.08
N THR A 209 -8.01 -14.52 0.41
CA THR A 209 -7.51 -15.21 1.61
C THR A 209 -6.15 -15.88 1.38
N SER A 210 -5.94 -16.44 0.19
CA SER A 210 -4.69 -17.00 -0.33
C SER A 210 -4.12 -16.09 -1.41
N THR A 211 -3.16 -15.22 -1.04
CA THR A 211 -2.46 -14.38 -2.01
C THR A 211 -0.96 -14.61 -1.94
N ASP A 212 -0.36 -14.79 -3.11
CA ASP A 212 1.10 -14.78 -3.28
C ASP A 212 1.63 -13.35 -3.50
N SER A 213 0.73 -12.34 -3.50
CA SER A 213 1.10 -10.94 -3.68
C SER A 213 1.94 -10.39 -2.52
N SER A 214 3.05 -9.74 -2.85
CA SER A 214 3.93 -9.03 -1.93
C SER A 214 3.38 -7.66 -1.48
N VAL A 215 2.24 -7.22 -2.02
CA VAL A 215 1.66 -5.90 -1.72
C VAL A 215 1.13 -5.88 -0.28
N GLN A 216 1.74 -5.02 0.54
CA GLN A 216 1.40 -4.87 1.96
C GLN A 216 0.65 -3.57 2.24
N ARG A 217 0.78 -2.57 1.37
CA ARG A 217 0.12 -1.26 1.51
C ARG A 217 -0.52 -0.86 0.20
N ALA A 218 -1.78 -0.45 0.23
CA ALA A 218 -2.49 0.03 -0.94
C ALA A 218 -3.15 1.38 -0.66
N LEU A 219 -3.10 2.27 -1.65
CA LEU A 219 -3.95 3.46 -1.75
C LEU A 219 -4.85 3.28 -2.96
N ILE A 220 -6.15 3.44 -2.79
CA ILE A 220 -7.14 3.26 -3.86
C ILE A 220 -8.09 4.44 -3.83
N THR A 221 -8.18 5.20 -4.93
CA THR A 221 -9.29 6.14 -5.13
C THR A 221 -10.45 5.39 -5.76
N ALA A 222 -11.47 5.09 -4.96
CA ALA A 222 -12.61 4.29 -5.30
C ALA A 222 -13.89 5.09 -5.49
N HIS A 223 -14.89 4.48 -6.12
CA HIS A 223 -16.26 5.00 -6.13
C HIS A 223 -16.98 4.64 -4.83
N HIS A 224 -18.25 5.07 -4.67
CA HIS A 224 -19.03 4.77 -3.48
C HIS A 224 -19.30 3.26 -3.42
N LEU A 225 -19.30 2.73 -2.21
CA LEU A 225 -19.65 1.33 -1.96
C LEU A 225 -21.18 1.22 -1.87
N THR A 226 -21.73 0.17 -2.45
CA THR A 226 -23.15 -0.22 -2.28
C THR A 226 -23.22 -1.60 -1.66
N HIS A 227 -24.37 -1.96 -1.10
CA HIS A 227 -24.60 -3.32 -0.59
C HIS A 227 -24.36 -4.38 -1.66
N GLU A 228 -24.80 -4.11 -2.90
CA GLU A 228 -24.58 -5.01 -4.03
C GLU A 228 -23.08 -5.20 -4.31
N VAL A 229 -22.31 -4.12 -4.42
CA VAL A 229 -20.85 -4.17 -4.62
C VAL A 229 -20.15 -4.92 -3.48
N THR A 230 -20.60 -4.72 -2.24
CA THR A 230 -19.99 -5.39 -1.08
C THR A 230 -20.23 -6.91 -1.12
N LEU A 231 -21.42 -7.33 -1.54
CA LEU A 231 -21.72 -8.74 -1.76
C LEU A 231 -20.82 -9.34 -2.86
N THR A 232 -20.55 -8.60 -3.94
CA THR A 232 -19.73 -9.11 -5.04
C THR A 232 -18.26 -9.25 -4.65
N ILE A 233 -17.77 -8.32 -3.83
CA ILE A 233 -16.45 -8.39 -3.20
C ILE A 233 -16.37 -9.64 -2.32
N ALA A 234 -17.41 -9.90 -1.51
CA ALA A 234 -17.46 -11.11 -0.68
C ALA A 234 -17.35 -12.38 -1.54
N VAL A 235 -18.13 -12.48 -2.62
CA VAL A 235 -18.07 -13.62 -3.55
C VAL A 235 -16.66 -13.81 -4.12
N ALA A 236 -16.01 -12.74 -4.59
CA ALA A 236 -14.66 -12.81 -5.16
C ALA A 236 -13.60 -13.25 -4.13
N ILE A 237 -13.68 -12.74 -2.89
CA ILE A 237 -12.75 -13.11 -1.80
C ILE A 237 -12.89 -14.59 -1.42
N HIS A 238 -14.12 -15.10 -1.31
CA HIS A 238 -14.39 -16.45 -0.85
C HIS A 238 -14.21 -17.51 -1.96
N SER A 239 -14.56 -17.16 -3.19
CA SER A 239 -14.29 -18.03 -4.35
C SER A 239 -12.82 -18.05 -4.76
N ASN A 240 -12.04 -17.07 -4.28
CA ASN A 240 -10.68 -16.79 -4.71
C ASN A 240 -10.55 -16.56 -6.23
N SER A 241 -11.61 -16.10 -6.89
CA SER A 241 -11.71 -16.06 -8.34
C SER A 241 -12.23 -14.70 -8.84
N PRO A 242 -11.65 -14.13 -9.92
CA PRO A 242 -12.15 -12.91 -10.53
C PRO A 242 -13.32 -13.22 -11.50
N PRO A 243 -14.16 -12.22 -11.82
CA PRO A 243 -15.24 -12.40 -12.79
C PRO A 243 -14.69 -12.50 -14.22
N ALA A 244 -15.22 -13.46 -14.99
CA ALA A 244 -14.81 -13.70 -16.37
C ALA A 244 -15.23 -12.58 -17.33
N THR A 245 -16.42 -12.02 -17.15
CA THR A 245 -17.01 -10.98 -18.01
C THR A 245 -17.67 -9.89 -17.17
N VAL A 246 -17.86 -8.71 -17.76
CA VAL A 246 -18.52 -7.57 -17.09
C VAL A 246 -19.98 -7.86 -16.75
N SER A 247 -20.67 -8.61 -17.62
CA SER A 247 -22.08 -8.97 -17.47
C SER A 247 -22.33 -10.23 -16.65
N ALA A 248 -21.33 -10.75 -15.93
CA ALA A 248 -21.52 -11.91 -15.07
C ALA A 248 -22.57 -11.56 -13.97
N GLU A 249 -23.79 -12.08 -14.14
CA GLU A 249 -24.83 -11.94 -13.12
C GLU A 249 -24.46 -12.77 -11.90
N ILE A 250 -24.61 -12.16 -10.72
CA ILE A 250 -24.58 -12.90 -9.47
C ILE A 250 -25.96 -13.55 -9.33
N VAL A 251 -26.00 -14.86 -9.41
CA VAL A 251 -27.23 -15.62 -9.19
C VAL A 251 -27.65 -15.36 -7.74
N ARG A 252 -28.73 -14.59 -7.53
CA ARG A 252 -29.23 -14.17 -6.21
C ARG A 252 -29.57 -15.33 -5.25
N ASP A 253 -29.60 -16.57 -5.75
CA ASP A 253 -29.81 -17.79 -4.94
C ASP A 253 -28.56 -18.21 -4.14
N GLU A 254 -27.45 -17.50 -4.35
CA GLU A 254 -26.18 -17.62 -3.61
C GLU A 254 -26.29 -16.95 -2.22
N SER A 255 -27.05 -17.56 -1.33
CA SER A 255 -27.08 -17.17 0.08
C SER A 255 -25.68 -17.33 0.70
N LEU A 256 -25.22 -16.32 1.46
CA LEU A 256 -23.97 -16.32 2.27
C LEU A 256 -23.85 -17.52 3.23
N LEU A 257 -24.87 -18.36 3.32
CA LEU A 257 -24.94 -19.58 4.12
C LEU A 257 -24.15 -20.77 3.54
N ASN A 258 -23.70 -20.72 2.27
CA ASN A 258 -22.94 -21.80 1.60
C ASN A 258 -21.54 -21.38 1.10
N LEU A 259 -20.86 -20.47 1.81
CA LEU A 259 -19.53 -19.95 1.46
C LEU A 259 -18.45 -21.05 1.25
N ASP A 260 -18.53 -22.19 1.94
CA ASP A 260 -17.57 -23.29 1.78
C ASP A 260 -17.75 -24.06 0.46
N ALA A 261 -18.95 -24.03 -0.14
CA ALA A 261 -19.19 -24.61 -1.46
C ALA A 261 -18.59 -23.78 -2.59
N TRP A 262 -18.26 -22.51 -2.34
CA TRP A 262 -17.77 -21.57 -3.36
C TRP A 262 -16.25 -21.59 -3.56
N ARG A 263 -15.50 -22.32 -2.73
CA ARG A 263 -14.02 -22.29 -2.77
C ARG A 263 -13.46 -23.01 -4.00
N HIS A 264 -13.18 -22.25 -5.05
CA HIS A 264 -12.49 -22.71 -6.26
C HIS A 264 -11.04 -22.21 -6.26
N ASP A 265 -10.29 -22.58 -5.23
CA ASP A 265 -8.83 -22.33 -5.19
C ASP A 265 -8.09 -23.46 -5.91
N THR A 266 -8.38 -23.59 -7.21
CA THR A 266 -7.77 -24.59 -8.09
C THR A 266 -6.72 -23.91 -8.96
N SER A 267 -5.56 -24.52 -9.06
CA SER A 267 -4.49 -24.06 -9.96
C SER A 267 -4.05 -25.20 -10.86
N GLY A 268 -3.77 -24.87 -12.12
CA GLY A 268 -3.20 -25.80 -13.10
C GLY A 268 -1.73 -25.47 -13.37
N TYR A 269 -0.91 -26.49 -13.54
CA TYR A 269 0.48 -26.34 -13.99
C TYR A 269 0.55 -26.50 -15.52
N PHE A 270 0.99 -25.43 -16.17
CA PHE A 270 1.11 -25.34 -17.63
C PHE A 270 2.57 -25.14 -18.00
N VAL A 271 3.01 -25.85 -19.05
CA VAL A 271 4.39 -25.79 -19.54
C VAL A 271 4.59 -24.60 -20.47
N LYS A 272 5.84 -24.15 -20.56
CA LYS A 272 6.30 -23.17 -21.54
C LYS A 272 5.80 -23.51 -22.95
N ASP A 273 5.52 -22.46 -23.72
CA ASP A 273 5.00 -22.49 -25.08
C ASP A 273 3.55 -23.03 -25.21
N THR A 274 2.82 -23.18 -24.10
CA THR A 274 1.37 -23.43 -24.12
C THR A 274 0.64 -22.22 -24.72
N GLU A 275 -0.24 -22.47 -25.69
CA GLU A 275 -1.06 -21.43 -26.32
C GLU A 275 -2.25 -21.04 -25.41
N LEU A 276 -2.39 -19.72 -25.18
CA LEU A 276 -3.42 -19.13 -24.33
C LEU A 276 -4.22 -18.13 -25.16
N LYS A 277 -5.54 -18.32 -25.27
CA LYS A 277 -6.43 -17.42 -26.01
C LYS A 277 -7.01 -16.35 -25.09
N LEU A 278 -6.62 -15.10 -25.27
CA LEU A 278 -6.99 -14.00 -24.39
C LEU A 278 -8.47 -13.64 -24.54
N LEU A 279 -9.22 -13.64 -23.43
CA LEU A 279 -10.64 -13.29 -23.42
C LEU A 279 -10.83 -11.78 -23.29
N ASP A 280 -11.73 -11.21 -24.07
CA ASP A 280 -12.18 -9.82 -23.90
C ASP A 280 -13.33 -9.78 -22.87
N PRO A 281 -13.21 -9.00 -21.77
CA PRO A 281 -14.25 -8.89 -20.74
C PRO A 281 -15.61 -8.39 -21.26
N THR A 282 -15.62 -7.69 -22.40
CA THR A 282 -16.81 -7.04 -22.97
C THR A 282 -17.51 -7.86 -24.05
N GLN A 283 -16.79 -8.72 -24.78
CA GLN A 283 -17.32 -9.40 -25.98
C GLN A 283 -17.78 -10.84 -25.76
N GLY A 284 -17.75 -11.37 -24.54
CA GLY A 284 -18.36 -12.67 -24.21
C GLY A 284 -17.94 -13.80 -25.15
N GLY A 285 -16.67 -14.21 -25.11
CA GLY A 285 -16.19 -15.48 -25.64
C GLY A 285 -16.15 -15.69 -27.18
N ASN A 286 -16.69 -14.77 -27.99
CA ASN A 286 -16.81 -14.96 -29.46
C ASN A 286 -16.17 -13.83 -30.32
N GLY A 287 -15.53 -12.85 -29.70
CA GLY A 287 -14.73 -11.82 -30.38
C GLY A 287 -13.30 -12.30 -30.64
N GLY A 288 -12.70 -11.86 -31.77
CA GLY A 288 -11.34 -12.23 -32.21
C GLY A 288 -10.34 -12.28 -31.05
N SER A 289 -9.95 -13.49 -30.66
CA SER A 289 -9.17 -13.71 -29.45
C SER A 289 -7.69 -13.77 -29.82
N ALA A 290 -6.94 -12.71 -29.50
CA ALA A 290 -5.49 -12.72 -29.58
C ALA A 290 -4.93 -13.91 -28.76
N SER A 291 -3.99 -14.66 -29.34
CA SER A 291 -3.31 -15.77 -28.67
C SER A 291 -1.93 -15.33 -28.21
N ILE A 292 -1.53 -15.75 -27.01
CA ILE A 292 -0.16 -15.61 -26.52
C ILE A 292 0.41 -16.98 -26.18
N LEU A 293 1.73 -17.10 -26.21
CA LEU A 293 2.43 -18.29 -25.73
C LEU A 293 2.93 -18.04 -24.32
N LEU A 294 2.74 -19.03 -23.44
CA LEU A 294 3.25 -18.98 -22.09
C LEU A 294 4.79 -18.98 -22.13
N GLU A 295 5.43 -17.93 -21.62
CA GLU A 295 6.88 -17.78 -21.75
C GLU A 295 7.68 -18.80 -20.93
N GLU A 296 7.06 -19.33 -19.86
CA GLU A 296 7.68 -20.20 -18.87
C GLU A 296 6.66 -21.08 -18.15
N ASP A 297 7.12 -22.23 -17.68
CA ASP A 297 6.33 -23.12 -16.83
C ASP A 297 5.74 -22.37 -15.63
N SER A 298 4.42 -22.40 -15.49
CA SER A 298 3.72 -21.57 -14.51
C SER A 298 2.51 -22.29 -13.92
N TRP A 299 2.27 -22.04 -12.63
CA TRP A 299 0.99 -22.34 -12.00
C TRP A 299 0.03 -21.19 -12.27
N LEU A 300 -1.08 -21.49 -12.94
CA LEU A 300 -2.12 -20.52 -13.26
C LEU A 300 -3.41 -20.87 -12.50
N HIS A 301 -4.06 -19.85 -11.94
CA HIS A 301 -5.31 -20.02 -11.20
C HIS A 301 -6.46 -20.27 -12.18
N ILE A 302 -7.25 -21.33 -11.94
CA ILE A 302 -8.38 -21.72 -12.78
C ILE A 302 -9.64 -21.03 -12.26
N VAL A 303 -10.25 -20.21 -13.13
CA VAL A 303 -11.45 -19.40 -12.86
C VAL A 303 -12.72 -20.22 -13.00
N ASN A 304 -12.81 -21.03 -14.06
CA ASN A 304 -13.93 -21.93 -14.31
C ASN A 304 -13.45 -23.23 -14.98
N ASP A 305 -14.08 -24.34 -14.58
CA ASP A 305 -13.89 -25.71 -15.09
C ASP A 305 -15.17 -26.26 -15.77
N ASP A 306 -16.26 -25.49 -15.82
CA ASP A 306 -17.58 -25.95 -16.31
C ASP A 306 -17.65 -26.20 -17.83
N ASP A 307 -16.68 -25.71 -18.61
CA ASP A 307 -16.62 -25.97 -20.06
C ASP A 307 -15.90 -27.30 -20.30
N ASP A 308 -16.47 -28.24 -21.06
CA ASP A 308 -15.94 -29.61 -21.17
C ASP A 308 -14.50 -29.66 -21.71
N ASP A 309 -14.12 -28.75 -22.61
CA ASP A 309 -12.85 -28.84 -23.35
C ASP A 309 -11.77 -27.83 -22.93
N ASN A 310 -12.13 -26.74 -22.22
CA ASN A 310 -11.18 -25.67 -21.90
C ASN A 310 -11.25 -25.21 -20.44
N PHE A 311 -10.10 -24.80 -19.90
CA PHE A 311 -10.03 -24.01 -18.67
C PHE A 311 -10.02 -22.51 -19.00
N ASN A 312 -10.71 -21.72 -18.18
CA ASN A 312 -10.44 -20.28 -18.08
C ASN A 312 -9.42 -20.08 -16.96
N VAL A 313 -8.28 -19.47 -17.27
CA VAL A 313 -7.17 -19.27 -16.33
C VAL A 313 -6.81 -17.80 -16.19
N VAL A 314 -6.42 -17.38 -15.00
CA VAL A 314 -5.86 -16.04 -14.76
C VAL A 314 -4.39 -16.03 -15.16
N VAL A 315 -4.03 -15.14 -16.08
CA VAL A 315 -2.67 -14.96 -16.58
C VAL A 315 -2.15 -13.61 -16.10
N PRO A 316 -1.10 -13.56 -15.25
CA PRO A 316 -0.58 -12.32 -14.71
C PRO A 316 -0.16 -11.32 -15.81
N GLY A 317 -0.76 -10.13 -15.78
CA GLY A 317 -0.54 -9.08 -16.78
C GLY A 317 -1.49 -9.15 -17.97
N PHE A 318 -2.26 -10.21 -18.14
CA PHE A 318 -3.12 -10.39 -19.32
C PHE A 318 -4.60 -10.53 -18.99
N GLY A 319 -4.96 -10.74 -17.72
CA GLY A 319 -6.33 -10.95 -17.29
C GLY A 319 -6.69 -12.43 -17.37
N ILE A 320 -7.76 -12.78 -18.11
CA ILE A 320 -8.21 -14.16 -18.25
C ILE A 320 -7.92 -14.65 -19.66
N ALA A 321 -7.41 -15.88 -19.75
CA ALA A 321 -7.21 -16.58 -21.00
C ALA A 321 -7.87 -17.95 -20.96
N ARG A 322 -8.23 -18.46 -22.15
CA ARG A 322 -8.71 -19.82 -22.35
C ARG A 322 -7.57 -20.72 -22.79
N VAL A 323 -7.49 -21.90 -22.20
CA VAL A 323 -6.48 -22.93 -22.51
C VAL A 323 -7.15 -24.29 -22.59
N ASP A 324 -6.67 -25.14 -23.49
CA ASP A 324 -7.12 -26.52 -23.61
C ASP A 324 -6.82 -27.28 -22.30
N LYS A 325 -7.80 -28.01 -21.76
CA LYS A 325 -7.63 -28.78 -20.52
C LYS A 325 -6.50 -29.81 -20.62
N PHE A 326 -6.26 -30.39 -21.80
CA PHE A 326 -5.21 -31.37 -22.02
C PHE A 326 -3.80 -30.78 -21.91
N CYS A 327 -3.65 -29.45 -21.96
CA CYS A 327 -2.37 -28.78 -21.72
C CYS A 327 -2.02 -28.68 -20.23
N ALA A 328 -2.99 -28.87 -19.32
CA ALA A 328 -2.71 -28.90 -17.89
C ALA A 328 -2.04 -30.23 -17.51
N THR A 329 -0.77 -30.16 -17.13
CA THR A 329 -0.01 -31.35 -16.73
C THR A 329 -0.36 -31.82 -15.31
N GLN A 330 -0.73 -30.87 -14.45
CA GLN A 330 -1.21 -31.12 -13.08
C GLN A 330 -2.31 -30.13 -12.76
N VAL A 331 -3.31 -30.57 -12.00
CA VAL A 331 -4.37 -29.71 -11.45
C VAL A 331 -4.43 -29.98 -9.96
N GLU A 332 -4.18 -28.94 -9.17
CA GLU A 332 -4.18 -29.02 -7.72
C GLU A 332 -5.27 -28.12 -7.15
N ARG A 333 -6.03 -28.65 -6.19
CA ARG A 333 -6.87 -27.84 -5.33
C ARG A 333 -6.04 -27.49 -4.11
N ARG A 334 -5.72 -26.20 -3.93
CA ARG A 334 -4.93 -25.72 -2.79
C ARG A 334 -5.79 -25.89 -1.52
N GLN A 335 -5.69 -27.06 -0.88
CA GLN A 335 -6.17 -27.22 0.49
C GLN A 335 -5.25 -26.35 1.35
N HIS A 336 -5.82 -25.39 2.07
CA HIS A 336 -5.09 -24.51 2.98
C HIS A 336 -4.37 -25.35 4.05
N GLN A 337 -3.18 -25.85 3.74
CA GLN A 337 -2.20 -26.13 4.76
C GLN A 337 -1.72 -24.77 5.23
N THR A 338 -1.99 -24.48 6.49
CA THR A 338 -1.44 -23.35 7.23
C THR A 338 0.08 -23.51 7.35
N THR A 339 0.80 -23.45 6.23
CA THR A 339 2.24 -23.23 6.21
C THR A 339 2.45 -21.74 6.42
N ASP A 340 2.94 -21.36 7.60
CA ASP A 340 3.65 -20.14 8.04
C ASP A 340 3.84 -18.92 7.09
N THR A 341 2.92 -18.59 6.19
CA THR A 341 2.98 -17.38 5.36
C THR A 341 2.27 -16.22 6.07
N ALA A 342 2.66 -15.93 7.31
CA ALA A 342 2.22 -14.74 8.05
C ALA A 342 2.73 -13.41 7.42
N SER A 343 3.55 -13.49 6.36
CA SER A 343 4.20 -12.35 5.72
C SER A 343 3.44 -11.73 4.54
N CYS A 344 2.56 -12.48 3.87
CA CYS A 344 1.93 -12.06 2.61
C CYS A 344 0.51 -11.49 2.81
N GLY A 345 0.11 -10.56 1.94
CA GLY A 345 -1.19 -9.90 1.97
C GLY A 345 -1.20 -8.48 2.56
N LEU A 346 -2.33 -7.81 2.36
CA LEU A 346 -2.51 -6.41 2.67
C LEU A 346 -2.58 -6.16 4.19
N LYS A 347 -1.78 -5.21 4.67
CA LYS A 347 -1.70 -4.79 6.08
C LYS A 347 -2.09 -3.32 6.28
N ALA A 348 -2.00 -2.50 5.24
CA ALA A 348 -2.41 -1.10 5.29
C ALA A 348 -3.26 -0.73 4.07
N LEU A 349 -4.39 -0.08 4.30
CA LEU A 349 -5.28 0.38 3.24
C LEU A 349 -5.62 1.85 3.44
N ASN A 350 -5.37 2.67 2.41
CA ASN A 350 -5.92 4.01 2.28
C ASN A 350 -7.00 3.97 1.19
N LEU A 351 -8.23 4.29 1.56
CA LEU A 351 -9.38 4.26 0.65
C LEU A 351 -9.99 5.65 0.52
N GLY A 352 -9.96 6.18 -0.70
CA GLY A 352 -10.68 7.38 -1.08
C GLY A 352 -12.06 7.01 -1.62
N LEU A 353 -13.13 7.28 -0.90
CA LEU A 353 -14.51 6.97 -1.29
C LEU A 353 -15.16 8.16 -2.00
N GLY A 354 -15.83 7.88 -3.11
CA GLY A 354 -16.64 8.87 -3.82
C GLY A 354 -17.89 9.31 -3.04
N TYR A 355 -18.57 10.34 -3.55
CA TYR A 355 -19.75 10.93 -2.93
C TYR A 355 -20.89 9.93 -2.71
N HIS A 356 -21.39 9.84 -1.47
CA HIS A 356 -22.59 9.08 -1.09
C HIS A 356 -23.66 10.01 -0.52
N SER A 357 -24.90 9.83 -0.98
CA SER A 357 -26.04 10.66 -0.60
C SER A 357 -27.10 9.94 0.25
N GLY A 358 -26.84 8.70 0.66
CA GLY A 358 -27.74 7.89 1.50
C GLY A 358 -27.24 7.75 2.94
N ASP A 359 -28.13 7.31 3.83
CA ASP A 359 -27.81 7.08 5.25
C ASP A 359 -27.22 5.68 5.52
N ASP A 360 -27.26 4.80 4.53
CA ASP A 360 -26.78 3.40 4.58
C ASP A 360 -25.26 3.26 4.37
N GLY A 361 -24.56 4.36 4.03
CA GLY A 361 -23.13 4.33 3.71
C GLY A 361 -22.28 3.76 4.85
N GLY A 362 -22.69 3.98 6.10
CA GLY A 362 -22.03 3.43 7.28
C GLY A 362 -22.18 1.91 7.43
N GLU A 363 -23.37 1.37 7.15
CA GLU A 363 -23.64 -0.08 7.25
C GLU A 363 -22.91 -0.84 6.15
N VAL A 364 -23.02 -0.37 4.90
CA VAL A 364 -22.32 -0.95 3.74
C VAL A 364 -20.81 -0.96 3.98
N PHE A 365 -20.26 0.12 4.54
CA PHE A 365 -18.85 0.19 4.85
C PHE A 365 -18.44 -0.76 5.98
N ALA A 366 -19.27 -0.93 7.01
CA ALA A 366 -19.03 -1.89 8.07
C ALA A 366 -18.99 -3.32 7.53
N ASP A 367 -19.89 -3.69 6.63
CA ASP A 367 -19.90 -5.00 5.96
C ASP A 367 -18.63 -5.20 5.12
N PHE A 368 -18.21 -4.18 4.37
CA PHE A 368 -16.96 -4.23 3.62
C PHE A 368 -15.75 -4.44 4.54
N LEU A 369 -15.67 -3.73 5.67
CA LEU A 369 -14.58 -3.91 6.63
C LEU A 369 -14.59 -5.32 7.24
N GLN A 370 -15.75 -5.94 7.48
CA GLN A 370 -15.79 -7.31 8.00
C GLN A 370 -15.12 -8.31 7.04
N LEU A 371 -15.16 -8.05 5.73
CA LEU A 371 -14.51 -8.90 4.73
C LEU A 371 -12.99 -8.77 4.73
N ILE A 372 -12.45 -7.55 4.89
CA ILE A 372 -11.03 -7.28 4.65
C ILE A 372 -10.22 -6.91 5.91
N GLY A 373 -10.89 -6.57 7.00
CA GLY A 373 -10.31 -5.86 8.14
C GLY A 373 -9.42 -6.70 9.06
N SER A 374 -9.62 -8.03 9.08
CA SER A 374 -9.00 -8.92 10.09
C SER A 374 -7.46 -8.85 10.16
N ARG A 375 -6.80 -8.55 9.03
CA ARG A 375 -5.34 -8.44 8.91
C ARG A 375 -4.82 -7.00 8.87
N LEU A 376 -5.71 -6.01 8.79
CA LEU A 376 -5.32 -4.61 8.67
C LEU A 376 -4.75 -4.07 9.99
N GLN A 377 -3.58 -3.46 9.88
CA GLN A 377 -2.88 -2.74 10.93
C GLN A 377 -3.02 -1.23 10.76
N SER A 378 -3.22 -0.77 9.53
CA SER A 378 -3.40 0.64 9.22
C SER A 378 -4.58 0.85 8.26
N LEU A 379 -5.46 1.78 8.61
CA LEU A 379 -6.64 2.14 7.83
C LEU A 379 -6.71 3.65 7.71
N GLY A 380 -6.70 4.15 6.48
CA GLY A 380 -6.97 5.55 6.15
C GLY A 380 -8.23 5.67 5.31
N LEU A 381 -9.17 6.47 5.77
CA LEU A 381 -10.46 6.68 5.12
C LEU A 381 -10.58 8.15 4.75
N TYR A 382 -10.86 8.38 3.48
CA TYR A 382 -11.06 9.70 2.90
C TYR A 382 -12.37 9.62 2.17
N ALA A 383 -13.42 10.33 2.58
CA ALA A 383 -14.67 10.30 1.84
C ALA A 383 -15.17 11.69 1.54
N MET A 384 -16.08 11.75 0.57
CA MET A 384 -16.91 12.92 0.34
C MET A 384 -18.35 12.48 0.61
N GLY A 385 -19.13 13.23 1.40
CA GLY A 385 -20.53 12.89 1.71
C GLY A 385 -20.74 12.11 3.02
N SER A 386 -21.93 11.54 3.19
CA SER A 386 -22.36 10.95 4.47
C SER A 386 -21.98 9.47 4.57
N TYR A 387 -20.93 9.18 5.35
CA TYR A 387 -20.55 7.83 5.73
C TYR A 387 -20.43 7.74 7.26
N PRO A 388 -21.56 7.70 7.98
CA PRO A 388 -21.56 7.70 9.43
C PRO A 388 -20.92 6.41 9.94
N ILE A 389 -19.67 6.50 10.39
CA ILE A 389 -18.90 5.33 10.81
C ILE A 389 -18.87 5.18 12.33
N SER A 390 -19.08 3.95 12.82
CA SER A 390 -18.93 3.61 14.23
C SER A 390 -17.56 3.00 14.50
N MET A 391 -16.91 3.46 15.56
CA MET A 391 -15.65 2.88 16.02
C MET A 391 -15.83 1.44 16.53
N ALA A 392 -17.01 1.08 17.03
CA ALA A 392 -17.31 -0.31 17.38
C ALA A 392 -17.20 -1.23 16.16
N SER A 393 -17.76 -0.82 15.02
CA SER A 393 -17.69 -1.57 13.76
C SER A 393 -16.24 -1.67 13.25
N ILE A 394 -15.46 -0.59 13.30
CA ILE A 394 -14.04 -0.61 12.93
C ILE A 394 -13.26 -1.55 13.85
N GLY A 395 -13.43 -1.43 15.16
CA GLY A 395 -12.70 -2.23 16.15
C GLY A 395 -13.03 -3.72 16.07
N GLN A 396 -14.29 -4.06 15.79
CA GLN A 396 -14.71 -5.45 15.58
C GLN A 396 -14.14 -6.04 14.29
N ALA A 397 -14.17 -5.27 13.19
CA ALA A 397 -13.68 -5.73 11.89
C ALA A 397 -12.15 -5.75 11.79
N CYS A 398 -11.47 -4.81 12.46
CA CYS A 398 -10.02 -4.60 12.38
C CYS A 398 -9.35 -4.75 13.77
N PRO A 399 -9.27 -5.97 14.34
CA PRO A 399 -8.76 -6.18 15.70
C PRO A 399 -7.25 -5.91 15.86
N GLN A 400 -6.49 -5.87 14.76
CA GLN A 400 -5.04 -5.61 14.75
C GLN A 400 -4.69 -4.15 14.45
N LEU A 401 -5.69 -3.27 14.38
CA LEU A 401 -5.51 -1.88 13.96
C LEU A 401 -4.65 -1.09 14.96
N THR A 402 -3.58 -0.48 14.45
CA THR A 402 -2.69 0.41 15.20
C THR A 402 -2.73 1.84 14.68
N ASP A 403 -3.11 2.04 13.43
CA ASP A 403 -3.09 3.35 12.77
C ASP A 403 -4.44 3.62 12.11
N LEU A 404 -5.14 4.67 12.55
CA LEU A 404 -6.43 5.07 11.99
C LEU A 404 -6.37 6.53 11.53
N VAL A 405 -6.72 6.76 10.28
CA VAL A 405 -6.93 8.09 9.72
C VAL A 405 -8.37 8.16 9.20
N ILE A 406 -9.13 9.14 9.68
CA ILE A 406 -10.47 9.45 9.19
C ILE A 406 -10.44 10.90 8.74
N GLN A 407 -10.77 11.12 7.47
CA GLN A 407 -10.80 12.44 6.87
C GLN A 407 -12.11 12.63 6.10
N ASP A 408 -12.76 13.77 6.36
CA ASP A 408 -13.97 14.21 5.66
C ASP A 408 -15.13 13.20 5.81
N MET A 409 -15.17 12.49 6.94
CA MET A 409 -16.22 11.53 7.32
C MET A 409 -16.70 11.81 8.75
N GLU A 410 -18.01 11.98 8.94
CA GLU A 410 -18.59 12.15 10.26
C GLU A 410 -18.64 10.82 11.04
N LEU A 411 -18.25 10.86 12.31
CA LEU A 411 -18.44 9.74 13.22
C LEU A 411 -19.93 9.62 13.60
N SER A 412 -20.53 8.43 13.48
CA SER A 412 -21.97 8.23 13.73
C SER A 412 -22.39 8.50 15.18
N ASN A 413 -21.52 8.15 16.12
CA ASN A 413 -21.69 8.47 17.53
C ASN A 413 -20.35 8.90 18.13
N PRO A 414 -19.94 10.16 17.92
CA PRO A 414 -18.64 10.66 18.37
C PRO A 414 -18.51 10.61 19.91
N SER A 415 -19.64 10.64 20.63
CA SER A 415 -19.66 10.53 22.09
C SER A 415 -19.40 9.10 22.58
N ALA A 416 -19.78 8.08 21.80
CA ALA A 416 -19.46 6.68 22.09
C ALA A 416 -18.09 6.26 21.57
N PHE A 417 -17.46 7.03 20.67
CA PHE A 417 -16.16 6.72 20.07
C PHE A 417 -15.14 6.23 21.10
N CYS A 418 -14.89 7.02 22.16
CA CYS A 418 -13.94 6.64 23.19
C CYS A 418 -14.35 5.33 23.88
N LEU A 419 -15.62 5.21 24.26
CA LEU A 419 -16.13 4.01 24.93
C LEU A 419 -15.97 2.75 24.06
N ASP A 420 -16.14 2.88 22.74
CA ASP A 420 -15.98 1.79 21.80
C ASP A 420 -14.51 1.39 21.63
N VAL A 421 -13.57 2.35 21.64
CA VAL A 421 -12.13 2.05 21.69
C VAL A 421 -11.78 1.29 22.97
N GLU A 422 -12.30 1.75 24.12
CA GLU A 422 -12.07 1.10 25.42
C GLU A 422 -12.62 -0.33 25.44
N ARG A 423 -13.80 -0.58 24.86
CA ARG A 423 -14.45 -1.90 24.80
C ARG A 423 -13.80 -2.86 23.82
N SER A 424 -13.32 -2.36 22.68
CA SER A 424 -12.68 -3.18 21.64
C SER A 424 -11.25 -3.57 22.00
N HIS A 425 -10.66 -3.00 23.06
CA HIS A 425 -9.24 -3.17 23.41
C HIS A 425 -8.31 -2.88 22.22
N CYS A 426 -8.71 -1.95 21.35
CA CYS A 426 -8.00 -1.63 20.12
C CYS A 426 -6.66 -0.95 20.46
N LYS A 427 -5.56 -1.46 19.92
CA LYS A 427 -4.18 -1.01 20.22
C LYS A 427 -3.76 0.18 19.36
N LEU A 428 -4.65 1.15 19.19
CA LEU A 428 -4.40 2.36 18.40
C LEU A 428 -3.20 3.13 18.98
N LYS A 429 -2.20 3.32 18.13
CA LYS A 429 -0.99 4.12 18.39
C LYS A 429 -1.05 5.46 17.67
N CYS A 430 -1.56 5.47 16.44
CA CYS A 430 -1.75 6.68 15.65
C CYS A 430 -3.24 6.89 15.36
N LEU A 431 -3.75 8.07 15.69
CA LEU A 431 -5.11 8.48 15.38
C LEU A 431 -5.09 9.87 14.76
N ARG A 432 -5.63 10.01 13.55
CA ARG A 432 -5.87 11.32 12.92
C ARG A 432 -7.33 11.45 12.53
N LEU A 433 -7.96 12.51 13.00
CA LEU A 433 -9.36 12.84 12.77
C LEU A 433 -9.41 14.24 12.13
N VAL A 434 -9.73 14.29 10.85
CA VAL A 434 -9.84 15.54 10.07
C VAL A 434 -11.30 15.70 9.67
N ASN A 435 -11.94 16.78 10.09
CA ASN A 435 -13.36 17.05 9.81
C ASN A 435 -14.31 15.93 10.28
N ALA A 436 -13.97 15.25 11.39
CA ALA A 436 -14.69 14.06 11.84
C ALA A 436 -15.76 14.31 12.92
N PHE A 437 -15.74 15.50 13.55
CA PHE A 437 -16.65 15.86 14.65
C PHE A 437 -17.68 16.89 14.18
N SER A 438 -18.88 16.81 14.77
CA SER A 438 -19.99 17.74 14.52
C SER A 438 -20.23 18.76 15.63
N SER A 439 -19.53 18.66 16.78
CA SER A 439 -19.62 19.66 17.85
C SER A 439 -18.37 19.74 18.74
N ASN A 440 -18.09 20.92 19.28
CA ASN A 440 -16.96 21.18 20.19
C ASN A 440 -17.07 20.40 21.52
N ASP A 441 -18.28 20.08 21.97
CA ASP A 441 -18.50 19.25 23.15
C ASP A 441 -17.90 17.84 22.97
N GLN A 442 -18.01 17.28 21.76
CA GLN A 442 -17.45 15.95 21.45
C GLN A 442 -15.92 15.99 21.49
N ILE A 443 -15.33 17.03 20.90
CA ILE A 443 -13.87 17.25 20.91
C ILE A 443 -13.35 17.41 22.34
N THR A 444 -14.07 18.17 23.17
CA THR A 444 -13.74 18.36 24.60
C THR A 444 -13.77 17.04 25.36
N ARG A 445 -14.83 16.24 25.23
CA ARG A 445 -14.93 14.92 25.89
C ARG A 445 -13.85 13.96 25.41
N PHE A 446 -13.52 14.00 24.13
CA PHE A 446 -12.44 13.21 23.55
C PHE A 446 -11.09 13.57 24.19
N ALA A 447 -10.75 14.86 24.26
CA ALA A 447 -9.52 15.33 24.91
C ALA A 447 -9.47 14.94 26.41
N GLN A 448 -10.59 15.04 27.13
CA GLN A 448 -10.70 14.60 28.53
C GLN A 448 -10.48 13.09 28.70
N THR A 449 -10.94 12.28 27.73
CA THR A 449 -10.73 10.82 27.77
C THR A 449 -9.24 10.48 27.63
N ILE A 450 -8.53 11.17 26.75
CA ILE A 450 -7.07 11.00 26.56
C ILE A 450 -6.27 11.54 27.74
N ALA A 451 -6.79 12.55 28.45
CA ALA A 451 -6.19 13.08 29.67
C ALA A 451 -6.25 12.09 30.85
N THR A 452 -7.16 11.12 30.79
CA THR A 452 -7.41 10.15 31.86
C THR A 452 -6.43 8.97 31.74
N SER A 453 -5.44 8.88 32.64
CA SER A 453 -4.36 7.87 32.57
C SER A 453 -4.82 6.40 32.62
N SER A 454 -6.02 6.14 33.13
CA SER A 454 -6.61 4.79 33.16
C SER A 454 -7.28 4.38 31.85
N SER A 455 -7.48 5.29 30.89
CA SER A 455 -8.07 4.95 29.59
C SER A 455 -7.06 4.21 28.71
N HIS A 456 -7.54 3.22 27.96
CA HIS A 456 -6.78 2.48 26.96
C HIS A 456 -6.17 3.42 25.92
N MET A 457 -6.93 4.44 25.49
CA MET A 457 -6.40 5.48 24.60
C MET A 457 -5.20 6.20 25.21
N ALA A 458 -5.28 6.66 26.47
CA ALA A 458 -4.16 7.35 27.10
C ALA A 458 -2.93 6.44 27.28
N GLN A 459 -3.11 5.13 27.39
CA GLN A 459 -2.03 4.16 27.60
C GLN A 459 -1.32 3.72 26.31
N HIS A 460 -2.01 3.74 25.17
CA HIS A 460 -1.50 3.22 23.89
C HIS A 460 -1.27 4.28 22.81
N LEU A 461 -2.03 5.38 22.82
CA LEU A 461 -1.95 6.41 21.79
C LEU A 461 -0.64 7.20 21.93
N THR A 462 0.15 7.23 20.85
CA THR A 462 1.43 7.95 20.76
C THR A 462 1.36 9.13 19.80
N GLU A 463 0.50 9.06 18.78
CA GLU A 463 0.31 10.13 17.81
C GLU A 463 -1.16 10.52 17.70
N LEU A 464 -1.43 11.82 17.83
CA LEU A 464 -2.77 12.40 17.70
C LEU A 464 -2.76 13.53 16.67
N GLY A 465 -3.69 13.50 15.73
CA GLY A 465 -4.00 14.60 14.83
C GLY A 465 -5.48 14.95 14.89
N ILE A 466 -5.82 16.22 15.13
CA ILE A 466 -7.20 16.72 15.07
C ILE A 466 -7.22 18.02 14.29
N SER A 467 -8.09 18.12 13.29
CA SER A 467 -8.38 19.35 12.58
C SER A 467 -9.84 19.42 12.15
N GLY A 468 -10.31 20.63 11.89
CA GLY A 468 -11.72 20.89 11.61
C GLY A 468 -11.88 22.09 10.69
N SER A 469 -12.91 22.04 9.86
CA SER A 469 -13.23 23.07 8.86
C SER A 469 -14.54 23.78 9.17
N GLU A 470 -14.82 24.86 8.44
CA GLU A 470 -16.09 25.59 8.51
C GLU A 470 -17.31 24.72 8.17
N ALA A 471 -17.14 23.73 7.28
CA ALA A 471 -18.16 22.77 6.92
C ALA A 471 -18.36 21.66 7.98
N SER A 472 -17.43 21.55 8.93
CA SER A 472 -17.50 20.63 10.06
C SER A 472 -17.39 21.44 11.38
N CYS A 473 -16.59 20.98 12.34
CA CYS A 473 -16.45 21.65 13.62
C CYS A 473 -14.99 22.09 13.84
N ARG A 474 -14.73 23.40 13.73
CA ARG A 474 -13.44 24.02 14.09
C ARG A 474 -13.22 24.03 15.60
N LEU A 475 -11.97 23.88 16.03
CA LEU A 475 -11.60 24.00 17.44
C LEU A 475 -11.94 25.39 17.99
N ASP A 476 -12.60 25.43 19.14
CA ASP A 476 -12.82 26.65 19.91
C ASP A 476 -11.86 26.78 21.10
N GLU A 477 -11.90 27.94 21.79
CA GLU A 477 -11.10 28.23 22.97
C GLU A 477 -11.21 27.14 24.06
N THR A 478 -12.41 26.60 24.29
CA THR A 478 -12.64 25.56 25.30
C THR A 478 -11.90 24.28 24.94
N ASN A 479 -11.94 23.90 23.65
CA ASN A 479 -11.18 22.76 23.15
C ASN A 479 -9.67 22.98 23.34
N VAL A 480 -9.16 24.16 22.99
CA VAL A 480 -7.75 24.50 23.12
C VAL A 480 -7.27 24.34 24.56
N GLN A 481 -7.99 24.92 25.52
CA GLN A 481 -7.66 24.81 26.94
C GLN A 481 -7.71 23.37 27.45
N THR A 482 -8.65 22.58 26.93
CA THR A 482 -8.77 21.16 27.27
C THR A 482 -7.59 20.35 26.73
N PHE A 483 -7.14 20.61 25.49
CA PHE A 483 -5.94 19.97 24.95
C PHE A 483 -4.67 20.37 25.69
N LEU A 484 -4.51 21.66 26.06
CA LEU A 484 -3.39 22.11 26.89
C LEU A 484 -3.39 21.39 28.25
N SER A 485 -4.55 21.26 28.89
CA SER A 485 -4.69 20.52 30.14
C SER A 485 -4.37 19.03 29.98
N MET A 486 -4.82 18.42 28.88
CA MET A 486 -4.52 17.04 28.53
C MET A 486 -3.00 16.81 28.36
N LEU A 487 -2.28 17.74 27.71
CA LEU A 487 -0.83 17.63 27.53
C LEU A 487 -0.05 17.61 28.84
N GLN A 488 -0.58 18.24 29.90
CA GLN A 488 0.06 18.25 31.22
C GLN A 488 -0.03 16.88 31.93
N THR A 489 -1.10 16.12 31.69
CA THR A 489 -1.34 14.84 32.37
C THR A 489 -0.99 13.63 31.52
N ASN A 490 -1.13 13.75 30.20
CA ASN A 490 -0.78 12.69 29.28
C ASN A 490 0.73 12.62 29.14
N HIS A 491 1.29 11.43 29.28
CA HIS A 491 2.72 11.23 29.13
C HIS A 491 3.09 10.46 27.87
N LYS A 492 2.13 9.86 27.14
CA LYS A 492 2.33 8.90 26.02
C LYS A 492 2.39 9.53 24.64
N LEU A 493 1.71 10.66 24.45
CA LEU A 493 1.69 11.34 23.16
C LEU A 493 3.04 11.96 22.83
N THR A 494 3.76 11.31 21.93
CA THR A 494 5.02 11.77 21.33
C THR A 494 4.78 12.75 20.20
N TYR A 495 3.63 12.69 19.52
CA TYR A 495 3.28 13.62 18.45
C TYR A 495 1.84 14.10 18.59
N VAL A 496 1.65 15.42 18.55
CA VAL A 496 0.33 16.06 18.58
C VAL A 496 0.25 17.11 17.48
N SER A 497 -0.77 17.01 16.63
CA SER A 497 -1.05 17.94 15.55
C SER A 497 -2.46 18.50 15.70
N LEU A 498 -2.60 19.81 15.86
CA LEU A 498 -3.91 20.46 15.97
C LEU A 498 -4.10 21.49 14.84
N GLY A 499 -5.23 21.41 14.16
CA GLY A 499 -5.68 22.38 13.16
C GLY A 499 -6.52 23.47 13.83
N MET A 500 -6.10 24.73 13.67
CA MET A 500 -6.65 25.88 14.40
C MET A 500 -6.79 27.08 13.48
N ASN A 501 -7.71 27.99 13.81
CA ASN A 501 -7.75 29.29 13.15
C ASN A 501 -6.56 30.17 13.60
N VAL A 502 -6.24 31.21 12.80
CA VAL A 502 -5.10 32.11 13.07
C VAL A 502 -5.21 32.79 14.45
N GLU A 503 -6.42 33.20 14.83
CA GLU A 503 -6.67 33.93 16.07
C GLU A 503 -6.33 33.08 17.31
N LEU A 504 -6.85 31.85 17.39
CA LEU A 504 -6.55 30.94 18.50
C LEU A 504 -5.08 30.49 18.49
N GLN A 505 -4.51 30.25 17.31
CA GLN A 505 -3.09 29.91 17.22
C GLN A 505 -2.24 31.03 17.80
N THR A 506 -2.41 32.28 17.35
CA THR A 506 -1.61 33.40 17.83
C THR A 506 -1.75 33.62 19.34
N LEU A 507 -2.93 33.37 19.91
CA LEU A 507 -3.18 33.49 21.34
C LEU A 507 -2.53 32.36 22.17
N HIS A 508 -2.48 31.12 21.66
CA HIS A 508 -2.04 29.94 22.42
C HIS A 508 -0.70 29.32 21.98
N ASP A 509 -0.05 29.83 20.94
CA ASP A 509 1.18 29.27 20.37
C ASP A 509 2.29 29.11 21.43
N GLU A 510 2.51 30.12 22.27
CA GLU A 510 3.48 30.04 23.38
C GLU A 510 3.13 28.93 24.39
N ASN A 511 1.85 28.68 24.65
CA ASN A 511 1.42 27.64 25.59
C ASN A 511 1.67 26.24 25.02
N PHE A 512 1.42 26.01 23.73
CA PHE A 512 1.76 24.75 23.07
C PHE A 512 3.27 24.56 22.89
N ARG A 513 4.02 25.63 22.59
CA ARG A 513 5.49 25.58 22.46
C ARG A 513 6.19 25.12 23.74
N ARG A 514 5.61 25.38 24.93
CA ARG A 514 6.15 24.83 26.20
C ARG A 514 6.14 23.31 26.27
N HIS A 515 5.21 22.66 25.57
CA HIS A 515 5.12 21.20 25.50
C HIS A 515 5.90 20.61 24.31
N HIS A 516 6.36 21.45 23.37
CA HIS A 516 7.22 21.03 22.29
C HIS A 516 8.64 20.77 22.81
N GLY A 517 9.21 19.61 22.49
CA GLY A 517 10.51 19.15 22.99
C GLY A 517 10.47 18.59 24.41
N GLU A 518 9.29 18.53 25.05
CA GLU A 518 9.14 18.01 26.41
C GLU A 518 9.56 16.52 26.49
N PRO A 519 10.44 16.13 27.42
CA PRO A 519 10.82 14.74 27.60
C PRO A 519 9.67 13.95 28.23
N LEU A 520 9.29 12.83 27.62
CA LEU A 520 8.19 11.99 28.07
C LEU A 520 8.71 10.83 28.93
N PRO A 521 8.11 10.58 30.11
CA PRO A 521 8.63 9.64 31.12
C PRO A 521 8.50 8.14 30.76
N ILE A 522 8.08 7.78 29.55
CA ILE A 522 7.70 6.39 29.19
C ILE A 522 8.85 5.45 28.93
N VAL A 523 10.06 5.98 28.90
CA VAL A 523 11.19 5.15 29.24
C VAL A 523 11.94 5.92 30.29
N LYS A 524 12.10 5.28 31.46
CA LYS A 524 12.75 5.82 32.66
C LYS A 524 14.04 6.57 32.31
N ASP A 525 14.44 7.47 33.20
CA ASP A 525 15.68 8.27 33.11
C ASP A 525 16.79 7.54 32.38
N LYS A 526 17.42 8.23 31.43
CA LYS A 526 18.52 7.72 30.60
C LYS A 526 19.52 7.00 31.50
N LEU A 527 19.58 5.67 31.39
CA LEU A 527 20.50 4.83 32.17
C LEU A 527 21.92 5.42 32.08
N PRO A 528 22.60 5.68 33.22
CA PRO A 528 23.98 6.13 33.21
C PRO A 528 24.85 5.20 32.36
N THR A 529 25.81 5.75 31.63
CA THR A 529 26.69 4.99 30.72
C THR A 529 27.34 3.79 31.42
N VAL A 530 27.65 3.90 32.71
CA VAL A 530 28.17 2.82 33.55
C VAL A 530 27.22 1.62 33.61
N ASN A 531 25.91 1.85 33.73
CA ASN A 531 24.92 0.77 33.78
C ASN A 531 24.72 0.15 32.39
N LYS A 532 24.75 0.96 31.32
CA LYS A 532 24.73 0.46 29.93
C LYS A 532 25.94 -0.43 29.61
N LEU A 533 27.13 -0.04 30.12
CA LEU A 533 28.36 -0.83 30.01
C LEU A 533 28.31 -2.10 30.86
N ALA A 534 27.70 -2.08 32.05
CA ALA A 534 27.49 -3.25 32.89
C ALA A 534 26.59 -4.31 32.21
N PHE A 535 25.52 -3.89 31.53
CA PHE A 535 24.69 -4.78 30.71
C PHE A 535 25.49 -5.44 29.57
N LEU A 536 26.30 -4.67 28.84
CA LEU A 536 27.18 -5.19 27.78
C LEU A 536 28.26 -6.13 28.35
N SER A 537 28.74 -5.88 29.57
CA SER A 537 29.71 -6.74 30.27
C SER A 537 29.11 -8.09 30.67
N ALA A 538 27.83 -8.13 31.08
CA ALA A 538 27.13 -9.37 31.39
C ALA A 538 26.93 -10.26 30.15
N VAL A 539 26.74 -9.63 28.98
CA VAL A 539 26.55 -10.31 27.69
C VAL A 539 27.87 -10.73 27.05
N ARG A 540 28.94 -9.91 27.13
CA ARG A 540 30.27 -10.24 26.57
C ARG A 540 31.05 -11.27 27.40
N GLY A 541 30.73 -11.44 28.69
CA GLY A 541 31.43 -12.38 29.57
C GLY A 541 31.11 -13.85 29.33
N ARG A 542 30.03 -14.18 28.59
CA ARG A 542 29.62 -15.55 28.29
C ARG A 542 28.96 -15.62 26.92
N GLN A 543 29.72 -16.07 25.91
CA GLN A 543 29.23 -16.28 24.54
C GLN A 543 28.03 -17.27 24.44
N GLN A 544 27.64 -17.93 25.53
CA GLN A 544 26.47 -18.84 25.60
C GLN A 544 25.21 -18.21 26.24
N ALA A 545 25.26 -17.00 26.81
CA ALA A 545 24.13 -16.43 27.56
C ALA A 545 23.07 -15.74 26.68
N THR A 546 23.41 -15.33 25.45
CA THR A 546 22.45 -14.72 24.51
C THR A 546 21.41 -15.70 23.97
N THR A 547 21.67 -17.01 24.06
CA THR A 547 20.73 -18.08 23.68
C THR A 547 19.88 -18.58 24.87
N GLU A 548 20.14 -18.11 26.09
CA GLU A 548 19.44 -18.54 27.32
C GLU A 548 18.55 -17.45 27.95
N LEU A 549 18.62 -16.21 27.44
CA LEU A 549 17.80 -15.10 27.92
C LEU A 549 16.45 -15.10 27.19
N ASP A 550 15.38 -15.24 27.96
CA ASP A 550 13.99 -15.11 27.50
C ASP A 550 13.76 -13.77 26.76
N ASP A 551 13.04 -13.84 25.63
CA ASP A 551 12.68 -12.67 24.80
C ASP A 551 11.92 -11.61 25.61
N GLY A 552 11.14 -12.03 26.61
CA GLY A 552 10.47 -11.14 27.55
C GLY A 552 11.46 -10.30 28.37
N VAL A 553 12.53 -10.91 28.86
CA VAL A 553 13.58 -10.25 29.65
C VAL A 553 14.41 -9.31 28.77
N LEU A 554 14.78 -9.75 27.56
CA LEU A 554 15.48 -8.92 26.58
C LEU A 554 14.67 -7.68 26.19
N THR A 555 13.36 -7.84 25.97
CA THR A 555 12.44 -6.73 25.68
C THR A 555 12.38 -5.73 26.83
N HIS A 556 12.38 -6.19 28.08
CA HIS A 556 12.38 -5.30 29.25
C HIS A 556 13.71 -4.56 29.41
N ILE A 557 14.84 -5.23 29.19
CA ILE A 557 16.19 -4.62 29.28
C ILE A 557 16.37 -3.55 28.19
N LEU A 558 16.03 -3.86 26.94
CA LEU A 558 16.12 -2.92 25.83
C LEU A 558 15.10 -1.78 25.99
N GLY A 559 13.90 -2.09 26.48
CA GLY A 559 12.91 -1.11 26.89
C GLY A 559 13.41 -0.18 27.99
N PHE A 560 14.21 -0.66 28.94
CA PHE A 560 14.82 0.15 30.01
C PHE A 560 15.99 1.03 29.51
N ALA A 561 16.72 0.57 28.48
CA ALA A 561 17.87 1.26 27.93
C ALA A 561 17.53 2.29 26.82
N ALA A 562 16.29 2.27 26.33
CA ALA A 562 15.81 3.16 25.28
C ALA A 562 15.85 4.64 25.72
N ASN A 563 16.11 5.55 24.76
CA ASN A 563 16.21 6.97 25.04
C ASN A 563 14.83 7.57 25.36
N CYS A 564 14.82 8.58 26.23
CA CYS A 564 13.65 9.39 26.54
C CYS A 564 13.06 9.97 25.24
N ALA A 565 11.79 9.65 24.94
CA ALA A 565 11.11 10.20 23.78
C ALA A 565 10.78 11.68 24.03
N THR A 566 10.95 12.53 23.04
CA THR A 566 10.58 13.96 23.13
C THR A 566 9.25 14.17 22.43
N ARG A 567 8.36 14.94 23.05
CA ARG A 567 7.09 15.35 22.46
C ARG A 567 7.32 16.35 21.33
N ALA A 568 6.65 16.16 20.20
CA ALA A 568 6.54 17.12 19.12
C ALA A 568 5.10 17.61 19.03
N VAL A 569 4.89 18.91 19.27
CA VAL A 569 3.61 19.58 19.05
C VAL A 569 3.69 20.41 17.77
N ARG A 570 2.70 20.27 16.88
CA ARG A 570 2.55 21.05 15.65
C ARG A 570 1.15 21.65 15.58
N ILE A 571 1.11 22.95 15.32
CA ILE A 571 -0.13 23.67 15.04
C ILE A 571 -0.12 24.02 13.55
N HIS A 572 -1.21 23.72 12.86
CA HIS A 572 -1.38 24.04 11.44
C HIS A 572 -2.68 24.80 11.23
N TYR A 573 -2.72 25.51 10.11
CA TYR A 573 -3.82 26.39 9.75
C TYR A 573 -4.81 25.62 8.89
N ASP A 574 -6.07 25.61 9.33
CA ASP A 574 -7.20 25.09 8.57
C ASP A 574 -7.86 26.28 7.84
N ASP A 575 -7.68 26.37 6.52
CA ASP A 575 -8.48 27.26 5.67
C ASP A 575 -9.91 26.71 5.50
#